data_AF-A0A101NZJ4-F1
#
_entry.id   AF-A0A101NZJ4-F1
#
_cell.length_a   1.000
_cell.length_b   1.000
_cell.length_c   1.000
_cell.angle_alpha   90.00
_cell.angle_beta   90.00
_cell.angle_gamma   90.00
#
_symmetry.space_group_name_H-M   'P 1'
#
loop_
_entity.id
_entity.type
_entity.pdbx_description
1 polymer ?
#
loop_
_entity_poly.entity_id
_entity_poly.type
_entity_poly.pdbx_seq_one_letter_code
_entity_poly.pdbx_strand_id
1 'polypeptide(L)'
;MSDSTDDVVDVLTAQIEGHFGMSMDSLKAAVAAAPTVHLAATEIVSWHRLLVASQAVLERAEDELLTALQTQSAEVVDAPTMDLAHRVNAAVAARDGRAMAVRWLLDPNAPGKTGLAAERLARFSGTQRGPAVPAGAVPAAAPRAGRGVLR
;
A
#
# COMPACT_ATOMS: atom_id res chain seq x y z
N MET A 1 -29.50 -1.30 3.50
CA MET A 1 -28.42 -2.09 4.12
C MET A 1 -27.17 -1.28 3.86
N SER A 2 -26.62 -0.64 4.88
CA SER A 2 -25.33 0.06 4.72
C SER A 2 -24.27 -1.00 4.49
N ASP A 3 -23.46 -0.82 3.46
CA ASP A 3 -22.39 -1.75 3.13
C ASP A 3 -21.31 -1.64 4.20
N SER A 4 -21.00 -2.76 4.87
CA SER A 4 -19.99 -2.86 5.94
C SER A 4 -18.56 -2.48 5.50
N THR A 5 -18.39 -2.21 4.22
CA THR A 5 -17.14 -1.93 3.52
C THR A 5 -16.88 -0.42 3.46
N ASP A 6 -17.91 0.38 3.13
CA ASP A 6 -17.92 1.84 3.33
C ASP A 6 -17.64 2.19 4.79
N ASP A 7 -18.17 1.38 5.71
CA ASP A 7 -17.92 1.55 7.14
C ASP A 7 -16.42 1.53 7.48
N VAL A 8 -15.57 0.77 6.77
CA VAL A 8 -14.13 0.71 7.10
C VAL A 8 -13.42 2.02 6.78
N VAL A 9 -13.67 2.59 5.60
CA VAL A 9 -13.04 3.86 5.20
C VAL A 9 -13.55 4.99 6.08
N ASP A 10 -14.85 5.04 6.35
CA ASP A 10 -15.46 6.09 7.15
C ASP A 10 -15.02 6.02 8.61
N VAL A 11 -15.00 4.82 9.22
CA VAL A 11 -14.51 4.62 10.59
C VAL A 11 -13.05 5.03 10.70
N LEU A 12 -12.20 4.63 9.74
CA LEU A 12 -10.79 5.00 9.79
C LEU A 12 -10.57 6.48 9.50
N THR A 13 -11.38 7.10 8.64
CA THR A 13 -11.36 8.55 8.42
C THR A 13 -11.69 9.27 9.72
N ALA A 14 -12.78 8.90 10.39
CA ALA A 14 -13.16 9.49 11.67
C ALA A 14 -12.10 9.29 12.76
N GLN A 15 -11.42 8.13 12.80
CA GLN A 15 -10.32 7.89 13.72
C GLN A 15 -9.10 8.77 13.43
N ILE A 16 -8.75 8.99 12.16
CA ILE A 16 -7.69 9.92 11.77
C ILE A 16 -8.06 11.34 12.22
N GLU A 17 -9.27 11.79 11.92
CA GLU A 17 -9.74 13.13 12.28
C GLU A 17 -9.74 13.34 13.79
N GLY A 18 -10.19 12.35 14.56
CA GLY A 18 -10.12 12.36 16.02
C GLY A 18 -8.68 12.40 16.56
N HIS A 19 -7.74 11.72 15.90
CA HIS A 19 -6.32 11.72 16.29
C HIS A 19 -5.63 13.06 16.05
N PHE A 20 -5.94 13.72 14.93
CA PHE A 20 -5.31 15.01 14.56
C PHE A 20 -6.11 16.24 15.00
N GLY A 21 -7.36 16.06 15.46
CA GLY A 21 -8.24 17.14 15.89
C GLY A 21 -8.69 18.07 14.75
N MET A 22 -8.65 17.60 13.50
CA MET A 22 -9.05 18.36 12.31
C MET A 22 -9.61 17.43 11.24
N SER A 23 -10.38 18.00 10.29
CA SER A 23 -10.93 17.22 9.19
C SER A 23 -9.83 16.66 8.28
N MET A 24 -10.14 15.57 7.58
CA MET A 24 -9.22 14.91 6.66
C MET A 24 -8.76 15.85 5.54
N ASP A 25 -9.62 16.76 5.08
CA ASP A 25 -9.27 17.75 4.06
C ASP A 25 -8.36 18.85 4.61
N SER A 26 -8.58 19.29 5.85
CA SER A 26 -7.66 20.21 6.54
C SER A 26 -6.28 19.57 6.74
N LEU A 27 -6.26 18.29 7.11
CA LEU A 27 -5.04 17.52 7.28
C LEU A 27 -4.27 17.38 5.95
N LYS A 28 -4.96 17.05 4.85
CA LYS A 28 -4.37 17.02 3.50
C LYS A 28 -3.78 18.37 3.11
N ALA A 29 -4.50 19.47 3.37
CA ALA A 29 -4.02 20.81 3.08
C ALA A 29 -2.77 21.20 3.89
N ALA A 30 -2.76 20.87 5.19
CA ALA A 30 -1.61 21.11 6.06
C ALA A 30 -0.37 20.32 5.61
N VAL A 31 -0.56 19.03 5.26
CA VAL A 31 0.51 18.18 4.71
C VAL A 31 1.03 18.72 3.38
N ALA A 32 0.14 19.17 2.49
CA ALA A 32 0.55 19.74 1.20
C ALA A 32 1.35 21.04 1.35
N ALA A 33 1.01 21.86 2.35
CA ALA A 33 1.71 23.12 2.62
C ALA A 33 3.10 22.89 3.25
N ALA A 34 3.25 21.89 4.12
CA ALA A 34 4.51 21.62 4.84
C ALA A 34 4.77 20.11 5.05
N PRO A 35 5.13 19.36 3.99
CA PRO A 35 5.21 17.90 4.05
C PRO A 35 6.27 17.36 5.01
N THR A 36 7.35 18.12 5.22
CA THR A 36 8.51 17.74 6.05
C THR A 36 8.34 18.09 7.53
N VAL A 37 7.38 18.98 7.86
CA VAL A 37 7.13 19.41 9.24
C VAL A 37 6.30 18.37 10.00
N HIS A 38 5.39 17.68 9.31
CA HIS A 38 4.45 16.73 9.91
C HIS A 38 4.55 15.35 9.28
N LEU A 39 5.70 14.68 9.43
CA LEU A 39 5.97 13.39 8.78
C LEU A 39 4.95 12.30 9.08
N ALA A 40 4.47 12.21 10.33
CA ALA A 40 3.42 11.27 10.71
C ALA A 40 2.09 11.58 10.00
N ALA A 41 1.75 12.87 9.86
CA ALA A 41 0.57 13.31 9.10
C ALA A 41 0.74 13.04 7.60
N THR A 42 1.94 13.22 7.05
CA THR A 42 2.23 12.91 5.65
C THR A 42 2.06 11.42 5.36
N GLU A 43 2.56 10.57 6.26
CA GLU A 43 2.45 9.12 6.13
C GLU A 43 0.99 8.65 6.25
N ILE A 44 0.25 9.09 7.27
CA ILE A 44 -1.16 8.69 7.45
C ILE A 44 -2.02 9.14 6.26
N VAL A 45 -1.81 10.36 5.73
CA VAL A 45 -2.54 10.87 4.56
C VAL A 45 -2.26 10.02 3.32
N SER A 46 -1.00 9.60 3.13
CA SER A 46 -0.64 8.71 2.02
C SER A 46 -1.32 7.35 2.13
N TRP A 47 -1.32 6.73 3.33
CA TRP A 47 -1.97 5.44 3.55
C TRP A 47 -3.50 5.52 3.47
N HIS A 48 -4.11 6.60 3.95
CA HIS A 48 -5.54 6.84 3.78
C HIS A 48 -5.92 6.94 2.31
N ARG A 49 -5.15 7.67 1.50
CA ARG A 49 -5.36 7.73 0.05
C ARG A 49 -5.28 6.34 -0.60
N LEU A 50 -4.33 5.51 -0.18
CA LEU A 50 -4.22 4.12 -0.68
C LEU A 50 -5.41 3.27 -0.24
N LEU A 51 -5.91 3.46 0.98
CA LEU A 51 -7.11 2.78 1.48
C LEU A 51 -8.34 3.14 0.64
N VAL A 52 -8.60 4.43 0.42
CA VAL A 52 -9.71 4.91 -0.44
C VAL A 52 -9.58 4.34 -1.85
N ALA A 53 -8.37 4.35 -2.42
CA ALA A 53 -8.14 3.78 -3.75
C ALA A 53 -8.41 2.25 -3.78
N SER A 54 -8.01 1.50 -2.75
CA SER A 54 -8.29 0.06 -2.68
C SER A 54 -9.78 -0.24 -2.50
N GLN A 55 -10.52 0.62 -1.81
CA GLN A 55 -11.97 0.50 -1.64
C GLN A 55 -12.69 0.64 -2.99
N ALA A 56 -12.37 1.67 -3.77
CA ALA A 56 -12.93 1.85 -5.11
C ALA A 56 -12.58 0.71 -6.10
N VAL A 57 -11.41 0.07 -5.93
CA VAL A 57 -11.03 -1.12 -6.72
C VAL A 57 -11.84 -2.35 -6.31
N LEU A 58 -12.11 -2.52 -5.00
CA LEU A 58 -12.94 -3.60 -4.48
C LEU A 58 -14.38 -3.49 -5.00
N GLU A 59 -15.01 -2.33 -4.86
CA GLU A 59 -16.37 -2.07 -5.35
C GLU A 59 -16.50 -2.40 -6.84
N ARG A 60 -15.55 -1.94 -7.66
CA ARG A 60 -15.55 -2.26 -9.10
C ARG A 60 -15.41 -3.76 -9.35
N ALA A 61 -14.55 -4.45 -8.62
CA ALA A 61 -14.37 -5.89 -8.79
C ALA A 61 -15.63 -6.67 -8.39
N GLU A 62 -16.32 -6.23 -7.35
CA GLU A 62 -17.60 -6.79 -6.89
C GLU A 62 -18.71 -6.56 -7.91
N ASP A 63 -18.83 -5.34 -8.45
CA ASP A 63 -19.78 -5.01 -9.51
C ASP A 63 -19.55 -5.86 -10.77
N GLU A 64 -18.29 -6.03 -11.18
CA GLU A 64 -17.91 -6.87 -12.32
C GLU A 64 -18.30 -8.34 -12.08
N LEU A 65 -18.02 -8.88 -10.88
CA LEU A 65 -18.40 -10.25 -10.51
C LEU A 65 -19.92 -10.42 -10.47
N LEU A 66 -20.63 -9.48 -9.85
CA LEU A 66 -22.09 -9.50 -9.74
C LEU A 66 -22.74 -9.46 -11.12
N THR A 67 -22.24 -8.60 -12.00
CA THR A 67 -22.70 -8.51 -13.40
C THR A 67 -22.50 -9.84 -14.11
N ALA A 68 -21.32 -10.46 -13.99
CA ALA A 68 -21.04 -11.74 -14.63
C ALA A 68 -21.99 -12.84 -14.12
N LEU A 69 -22.18 -12.96 -12.81
CA LEU A 69 -23.07 -13.93 -12.18
C LEU A 69 -24.53 -13.75 -12.61
N GLN A 70 -24.99 -12.51 -12.80
CA GLN A 70 -26.36 -12.24 -13.27
C GLN A 70 -26.58 -12.65 -14.74
N THR A 71 -25.52 -12.58 -15.55
CA THR A 71 -25.60 -12.95 -16.99
C THR A 71 -25.33 -14.43 -17.26
N GLN A 72 -24.87 -15.17 -16.25
CA GLN A 72 -24.52 -16.58 -16.41
C GLN A 72 -25.78 -17.45 -16.44
N SER A 73 -25.98 -18.15 -17.55
CA SER A 73 -27.15 -19.03 -17.75
C SER A 73 -26.93 -20.46 -17.23
N ALA A 74 -25.69 -20.81 -16.88
CA ALA A 74 -25.30 -22.14 -16.47
C ALA A 74 -25.29 -22.27 -14.95
N GLU A 75 -25.66 -23.46 -14.44
CA GLU A 75 -25.63 -23.78 -13.01
C GLU A 75 -24.19 -23.88 -12.46
N VAL A 76 -23.20 -24.05 -13.34
CA VAL A 76 -21.77 -24.15 -12.99
C VAL A 76 -21.05 -22.87 -13.38
N VAL A 77 -20.32 -22.30 -12.41
CA VAL A 77 -19.47 -21.13 -12.60
C VAL A 77 -18.31 -21.46 -13.54
N ASP A 78 -18.19 -20.72 -14.63
CA ASP A 78 -17.09 -20.88 -15.59
C ASP A 78 -15.76 -20.30 -15.08
N ALA A 79 -14.67 -20.67 -15.76
CA ALA A 79 -13.32 -20.20 -15.41
C ALA A 79 -13.19 -18.66 -15.44
N PRO A 80 -13.74 -17.93 -16.44
CA PRO A 80 -13.74 -16.47 -16.42
C PRO A 80 -14.40 -15.86 -15.19
N THR A 81 -15.55 -16.39 -14.76
CA THR A 81 -16.25 -15.90 -13.56
C THR A 81 -15.47 -16.24 -12.29
N MET A 82 -14.80 -17.39 -12.25
CA MET A 82 -13.87 -17.71 -11.16
C MET A 82 -12.68 -16.73 -11.09
N ASP A 83 -12.15 -16.27 -12.22
CA ASP A 83 -11.09 -15.25 -12.24
C ASP A 83 -11.58 -13.92 -11.64
N LEU A 84 -12.85 -13.53 -11.87
CA LEU A 84 -13.46 -12.37 -11.22
C LEU A 84 -13.50 -12.52 -9.69
N ALA A 85 -13.90 -13.70 -9.20
CA ALA A 85 -13.91 -13.99 -7.77
C ALA A 85 -12.50 -13.92 -7.16
N HIS A 86 -11.47 -14.39 -7.88
CA HIS A 86 -10.08 -14.21 -7.45
C HIS A 86 -9.66 -12.73 -7.41
N ARG A 87 -10.12 -11.91 -8.35
CA ARG A 87 -9.86 -10.45 -8.33
C ARG A 87 -10.51 -9.76 -7.13
N VAL A 88 -11.75 -10.12 -6.78
CA VAL A 88 -12.40 -9.62 -5.56
C VAL A 88 -11.58 -9.98 -4.32
N ASN A 89 -11.17 -11.24 -4.17
CA ASN A 89 -10.34 -11.67 -3.04
C ASN A 89 -9.02 -10.88 -2.95
N ALA A 90 -8.36 -10.63 -4.08
CA ALA A 90 -7.14 -9.81 -4.10
C ALA A 90 -7.41 -8.35 -3.69
N ALA A 91 -8.53 -7.78 -4.12
CA ALA A 91 -8.93 -6.42 -3.75
C ALA A 91 -9.25 -6.29 -2.25
N VAL A 92 -9.96 -7.27 -1.66
CA VAL A 92 -10.21 -7.34 -0.22
C VAL A 92 -8.90 -7.39 0.56
N ALA A 93 -7.98 -8.28 0.18
CA ALA A 93 -6.68 -8.40 0.83
C ALA A 93 -5.87 -7.09 0.75
N ALA A 94 -5.95 -6.38 -0.36
CA ALA A 94 -5.32 -5.07 -0.50
C ALA A 94 -5.94 -4.04 0.46
N ARG A 95 -7.28 -3.91 0.48
CA ARG A 95 -8.02 -3.00 1.38
C ARG A 95 -7.65 -3.27 2.84
N ASP A 96 -7.69 -4.53 3.25
CA ASP A 96 -7.40 -4.92 4.64
C ASP A 96 -5.96 -4.63 5.02
N GLY A 97 -5.01 -4.89 4.13
CA GLY A 97 -3.62 -4.50 4.34
C GLY A 97 -3.45 -2.98 4.51
N ARG A 98 -4.18 -2.15 3.74
CA ARG A 98 -4.16 -0.68 3.91
C ARG A 98 -4.82 -0.25 5.21
N ALA A 99 -5.97 -0.83 5.57
CA ALA A 99 -6.67 -0.56 6.81
C ALA A 99 -5.81 -0.92 8.04
N MET A 100 -5.13 -2.06 8.00
CA MET A 100 -4.17 -2.46 9.03
C MET A 100 -3.01 -1.47 9.17
N ALA A 101 -2.44 -0.99 8.07
CA ALA A 101 -1.38 0.00 8.10
C ALA A 101 -1.84 1.32 8.73
N VAL A 102 -3.05 1.80 8.40
CA VAL A 102 -3.65 3.00 9.01
C VAL A 102 -3.84 2.81 10.51
N ARG A 103 -4.44 1.68 10.94
CA ARG A 103 -4.60 1.36 12.37
C ARG A 103 -3.27 1.32 13.11
N TRP A 104 -2.27 0.66 12.52
CA TRP A 104 -0.92 0.61 13.09
C TRP A 104 -0.33 2.02 13.24
N LEU A 105 -0.51 2.91 12.27
CA LEU A 105 -0.01 4.29 12.35
C LEU A 105 -0.69 5.11 13.45
N LEU A 106 -1.99 4.93 13.67
CA LEU A 106 -2.75 5.64 14.69
C LEU A 106 -2.47 5.16 16.12
N ASP A 107 -2.10 3.89 16.32
CA ASP A 107 -1.85 3.33 17.65
C ASP A 107 -0.42 3.69 18.14
N PRO A 108 -0.28 4.55 19.17
CA PRO A 108 1.05 4.90 19.71
C PRO A 108 1.80 3.71 20.31
N ASN A 109 1.09 2.66 20.72
CA ASN A 109 1.64 1.46 21.36
C ASN A 109 1.79 0.28 20.39
N ALA A 110 1.62 0.50 19.09
CA ALA A 110 1.64 -0.58 18.10
C ALA A 110 2.99 -1.34 18.13
N PRO A 111 2.98 -2.67 18.02
CA PRO A 111 4.19 -3.48 18.04
C PRO A 111 5.14 -3.07 16.92
N GLY A 112 6.43 -3.01 17.23
CA GLY A 112 7.50 -2.62 16.29
C GLY A 112 7.74 -1.10 16.16
N LYS A 113 6.96 -0.24 16.83
CA LYS A 113 7.23 1.22 16.83
C LYS A 113 8.42 1.62 17.70
N THR A 114 8.68 0.88 18.77
CA THR A 114 9.88 1.01 19.61
C THR A 114 11.12 0.64 18.80
N GLY A 115 11.88 1.65 18.39
CA GLY A 115 13.05 1.50 17.51
C GLY A 115 12.86 2.18 16.15
N LEU A 116 11.70 2.03 15.50
CA LEU A 116 11.38 2.75 14.26
C LEU A 116 11.34 4.27 14.45
N ALA A 117 10.83 4.75 15.59
CA ALA A 117 10.87 6.17 15.90
C ALA A 117 12.31 6.72 16.00
N ALA A 118 13.22 5.94 16.62
CA ALA A 118 14.63 6.27 16.72
C ALA A 118 15.35 6.16 15.38
N GLU A 119 15.00 5.18 14.54
CA GLU A 119 15.57 5.01 13.20
C GLU A 119 15.07 6.10 12.24
N ARG A 120 13.80 6.49 12.32
CA ARG A 120 13.26 7.68 11.62
C ARG A 120 14.02 8.91 12.06
N LEU A 121 14.16 9.16 13.36
CA LEU A 121 14.93 10.28 13.89
C LEU A 121 16.39 10.24 13.40
N ALA A 122 17.03 9.07 13.37
CA ALA A 122 18.41 8.90 12.87
C ALA A 122 18.57 9.21 11.37
N ARG A 123 17.56 8.90 10.54
CA ARG A 123 17.52 9.31 9.13
C ARG A 123 17.43 10.82 8.95
N PHE A 124 16.95 11.56 9.95
CA PHE A 124 16.88 13.03 9.94
C PHE A 124 18.09 13.70 10.60
N SER A 125 18.63 13.12 11.67
CA SER A 125 19.79 13.66 12.40
C SER A 125 21.12 13.36 11.72
N GLY A 126 21.15 12.45 10.74
CA GLY A 126 22.33 12.08 9.98
C GLY A 126 22.37 12.77 8.62
N THR A 127 23.29 13.73 8.46
CA THR A 127 23.89 14.06 7.17
C THR A 127 24.13 12.78 6.37
N GLN A 128 23.47 12.69 5.22
CA GLN A 128 23.63 11.70 4.16
C GLN A 128 24.93 10.89 4.23
N ARG A 129 24.90 9.77 4.96
CA ARG A 129 25.95 8.75 4.94
C ARG A 129 25.35 7.39 5.24
N GLY A 130 24.36 7.00 4.42
CA GLY A 130 24.08 5.58 4.25
C GLY A 130 25.34 4.91 3.68
N PRO A 131 25.71 3.69 4.11
CA PRO A 131 26.72 2.94 3.40
C PRO A 131 26.16 2.70 2.00
N ALA A 132 26.72 3.38 1.00
CA ALA A 132 26.55 2.96 -0.37
C ALA A 132 27.08 1.52 -0.41
N VAL A 133 26.19 0.54 -0.54
CA VAL A 133 26.60 -0.81 -0.91
C VAL A 133 27.26 -0.62 -2.28
N PRO A 134 28.58 -0.81 -2.42
CA PRO A 134 29.17 -0.77 -3.75
C PRO A 134 28.51 -1.88 -4.53
N ALA A 135 27.73 -1.52 -5.55
CA ALA A 135 27.25 -2.47 -6.54
C ALA A 135 28.50 -3.16 -7.08
N GLY A 136 28.69 -4.43 -6.69
CA GLY A 136 29.80 -5.23 -7.13
C GLY A 136 29.86 -5.18 -8.64
N ALA A 137 31.01 -4.79 -9.18
CA ALA A 137 31.26 -4.82 -10.61
C ALA A 137 30.89 -6.21 -11.14
N VAL A 138 29.98 -6.23 -12.11
CA VAL A 138 29.66 -7.43 -12.89
C VAL A 138 30.97 -7.90 -13.53
N PRO A 139 31.47 -9.12 -13.24
CA PRO A 139 32.64 -9.62 -13.95
C PRO A 139 32.27 -9.78 -15.43
N ALA A 140 32.97 -9.03 -16.27
CA ALA A 140 32.85 -9.11 -17.72
C ALA A 140 33.08 -10.56 -18.17
N ALA A 141 32.10 -11.11 -18.87
CA ALA A 141 32.23 -12.40 -19.54
C ALA A 141 33.44 -12.34 -20.48
N ALA A 142 34.45 -13.16 -20.20
CA ALA A 142 35.64 -13.28 -21.02
C ALA A 142 35.26 -13.79 -22.42
N PRO A 143 35.76 -13.20 -23.51
CA PRO A 143 35.51 -13.68 -24.86
C PRO A 143 36.24 -15.01 -25.08
N ARG A 144 35.47 -16.04 -25.41
CA ARG A 144 35.99 -17.37 -25.79
C ARG A 144 36.57 -17.29 -27.20
N ALA A 145 37.82 -16.85 -27.31
CA ALA A 145 38.60 -16.91 -28.54
C ALA A 145 39.54 -18.12 -28.49
N GLY A 146 39.04 -19.29 -28.87
CA GLY A 146 39.86 -20.48 -29.14
C GLY A 146 40.12 -20.60 -30.63
N ARG A 147 41.30 -20.18 -31.11
CA ARG A 147 41.79 -20.48 -32.46
C ARG A 147 43.31 -20.68 -32.45
N GLY A 148 43.76 -21.81 -32.99
CA GLY A 148 45.16 -22.21 -33.20
C GLY A 148 45.40 -23.61 -32.64
N VAL A 149 45.40 -24.75 -33.35
CA VAL A 149 46.04 -25.16 -34.62
C VAL A 149 47.58 -25.11 -34.58
N LEU A 150 48.15 -26.33 -34.60
CA LEU A 150 49.48 -26.79 -35.03
C LEU A 150 50.66 -26.41 -34.10
N ARG A 151 51.56 -27.32 -33.75
CA ARG A 151 52.29 -28.26 -34.62
C ARG A 151 52.95 -29.38 -33.80
#